data_AF-A0A534AGH6-F1
#
_entry.id   AF-A0A534AGH6-F1
#
_cell.length_a   1.000
_cell.length_b   1.000
_cell.length_c   1.000
_cell.angle_alpha   90.00
_cell.angle_beta   90.00
_cell.angle_gamma   90.00
#
_symmetry.space_group_name_H-M   'P 1'
#
loop_
_entity.id
_entity.type
_entity.pdbx_description
1 polymer ?
#
loop_
_entity_poly.entity_id
_entity_poly.type
_entity_poly.pdbx_seq_one_letter_code
_entity_poly.pdbx_strand_id
1 'polypeptide(L)' 'MPKLWLCAPDGTGRQRLTTGFGFPGSAEASPGWGPASDRLVFVSTAGGTAGLYVLVLGGSPAALVSD' A
#
# COMPACT_ATOMS: atom_id res chain seq x y z
N MET A 1 9.92 -9.50 0.93
CA MET A 1 8.65 -9.31 0.19
C MET A 1 8.48 -7.84 -0.12
N PRO A 2 8.02 -7.47 -1.32
CA PRO A 2 7.91 -6.09 -1.74
C PRO A 2 6.92 -5.32 -0.85
N LYS A 3 7.23 -4.04 -0.62
CA LYS A 3 6.47 -3.09 0.19
C LYS A 3 6.35 -1.77 -0.56
N LEU A 4 5.33 -0.98 -0.26
CA LEU A 4 5.10 0.31 -0.90
C LEU A 4 5.93 1.43 -0.28
N TRP A 5 6.52 2.22 -1.16
CA TRP A 5 7.29 3.41 -0.84
C TRP A 5 6.83 4.56 -1.73
N LEU A 6 6.82 5.76 -1.16
CA LEU A 6 6.69 7.02 -1.87
C LEU A 6 8.07 7.65 -2.01
N CYS A 7 8.36 8.23 -3.16
CA CYS A 7 9.57 9.01 -3.38
C CYS A 7 9.29 10.08 -4.43
N ALA A 8 10.17 11.09 -4.50
CA ALA A 8 10.19 12.02 -5.61
C ALA A 8 10.56 11.27 -6.92
N PRO A 9 10.27 11.84 -8.11
CA PRO A 9 10.58 11.20 -9.39
C PRO A 9 12.08 10.88 -9.59
N ASP A 10 12.97 11.62 -8.92
CA ASP A 10 14.41 11.38 -8.90
C ASP A 10 14.84 10.29 -7.89
N GLY A 11 13.89 9.69 -7.17
CA GLY A 11 14.10 8.65 -6.18
C GLY A 11 14.52 9.15 -4.80
N THR A 12 14.56 10.46 -4.55
CA THR A 12 14.84 11.06 -3.24
C THR A 12 13.60 11.13 -2.35
N GLY A 13 13.76 11.49 -1.07
CA GLY A 13 12.64 11.67 -0.15
C GLY A 13 11.84 10.38 0.11
N ARG A 14 12.51 9.24 0.18
CA ARG A 14 11.86 7.93 0.30
C ARG A 14 11.13 7.78 1.63
N GLN A 15 9.83 7.52 1.57
CA GLN A 15 8.99 7.25 2.73
C GLN A 15 8.28 5.91 2.54
N ARG A 16 8.38 5.02 3.55
CA ARG A 16 7.60 3.78 3.55
C ARG A 16 6.14 4.08 3.90
N LEU A 17 5.21 3.57 3.09
CA LEU A 17 3.79 3.87 3.23
C LEU A 17 3.02 2.84 4.08
N THR A 18 3.53 1.61 4.18
CA THR A 18 2.84 0.46 4.81
C THR A 18 3.62 -0.06 6.02
N THR A 19 3.93 0.84 6.96
CA THR A 19 4.64 0.49 8.20
C THR A 19 3.70 -0.23 9.17
N GLY A 20 4.11 -1.38 9.69
CA GLY A 20 3.30 -2.18 10.63
C GLY A 20 2.09 -2.89 10.01
N PHE A 21 1.98 -2.89 8.68
CA PHE A 21 0.86 -3.50 7.97
C PHE A 21 1.19 -4.91 7.43
N GLY A 22 0.29 -5.86 7.70
CA GLY A 22 0.46 -7.28 7.36
C GLY A 22 1.49 -8.01 8.24
N PHE A 23 1.70 -9.30 7.97
CA PHE A 23 2.67 -10.13 8.68
C PHE A 23 4.06 -10.13 8.00
N PRO A 24 5.13 -10.60 8.68
CA PRO A 24 6.46 -10.79 8.09
C PRO A 24 6.42 -11.82 6.94
N GLY A 25 6.34 -11.33 5.70
CA GLY A 25 6.11 -12.19 4.52
C GLY A 25 4.92 -11.77 3.67
N SER A 26 4.09 -10.82 4.14
CA SER A 26 3.10 -10.18 3.29
C SER A 26 3.76 -9.35 2.18
N ALA A 27 3.22 -9.42 0.97
CA ALA A 27 3.67 -8.70 -0.20
C ALA A 27 2.64 -7.63 -0.60
N GLU A 28 3.14 -6.57 -1.23
CA GLU A 28 2.33 -5.47 -1.76
C GLU A 28 2.73 -5.22 -3.20
N ALA A 29 1.75 -5.05 -4.10
CA ALA A 29 1.99 -4.96 -5.54
C ALA A 29 0.93 -4.11 -6.24
N SER A 30 1.24 -3.74 -7.49
CA SER A 30 0.33 -3.06 -8.43
C SER A 30 -0.39 -1.83 -7.85
N PRO A 31 0.35 -0.84 -7.29
CA PRO A 31 -0.28 0.36 -6.78
C PRO A 31 -0.87 1.22 -7.90
N GLY A 32 -2.03 1.82 -7.64
CA GLY A 32 -2.67 2.83 -8.47
C GLY A 32 -3.11 4.02 -7.63
N TRP A 33 -2.79 5.23 -8.08
CA TRP A 33 -3.21 6.46 -7.42
C TRP A 33 -4.68 6.76 -7.69
N GLY A 34 -5.38 7.24 -6.66
CA GLY A 34 -6.65 7.93 -6.85
C GLY A 34 -6.44 9.27 -7.58
N PRO A 35 -7.48 9.79 -8.26
CA PRO A 35 -7.36 10.99 -9.09
C PRO A 35 -7.00 12.27 -8.31
N ALA A 36 -7.28 12.30 -7.00
CA ALA A 36 -6.92 13.42 -6.12
C ALA A 36 -5.52 13.27 -5.49
N SER A 37 -4.76 12.23 -5.84
CA SER A 37 -3.42 11.94 -5.32
C SER A 37 -3.32 11.85 -3.79
N ASP A 38 -4.44 11.60 -3.12
CA ASP A 38 -4.59 11.51 -1.66
C ASP A 38 -4.65 10.06 -1.16
N ARG A 39 -4.80 9.10 -2.08
CA ARG A 39 -4.94 7.68 -1.77
C ARG A 39 -4.39 6.77 -2.86
N LEU A 40 -4.09 5.55 -2.47
CA LEU A 40 -3.63 4.45 -3.31
C LEU A 40 -4.55 3.24 -3.17
N VAL A 41 -4.84 2.57 -4.28
CA VAL A 41 -5.34 1.19 -4.28
C VAL A 41 -4.18 0.27 -4.64
N PHE A 42 -4.07 -0.88 -4.00
CA PHE A 42 -3.01 -1.85 -4.25
C PHE A 42 -3.44 -3.26 -3.87
N VAL A 43 -2.72 -4.26 -4.37
CA VAL A 43 -2.90 -5.66 -3.98
C VAL A 43 -2.01 -5.96 -2.78
N SER A 44 -2.55 -6.62 -1.77
CA SER A 44 -1.76 -7.11 -0.63
C SER A 44 -2.15 -8.52 -0.18
N THR A 45 -1.17 -9.28 0.30
CA THR A 45 -1.38 -10.54 1.01
C THR A 45 -1.46 -10.39 2.54
N ALA A 46 -1.65 -9.16 3.04
CA ALA A 46 -1.70 -8.88 4.47
C ALA A 46 -2.77 -9.68 5.25
N GLY A 47 -3.89 -10.00 4.59
CA GLY A 47 -4.97 -10.85 5.13
C GLY A 47 -4.75 -12.37 4.96
N GLY A 48 -3.57 -12.81 4.51
CA GLY A 48 -3.24 -14.22 4.27
C GLY A 48 -3.38 -14.65 2.81
N THR A 49 -4.29 -14.04 2.06
CA THR A 49 -4.45 -14.21 0.61
C THR A 49 -4.43 -12.86 -0.09
N ALA A 50 -4.25 -12.84 -1.42
CA ALA A 50 -4.24 -11.61 -2.20
C ALA A 50 -5.62 -10.95 -2.18
N GLY A 51 -5.68 -9.71 -1.69
CA GLY A 51 -6.89 -8.88 -1.68
C GLY A 51 -6.59 -7.45 -2.11
N LEU A 52 -7.64 -6.68 -2.37
CA LEU A 52 -7.54 -5.25 -2.66
C LEU A 52 -7.56 -4.45 -1.36
N TYR A 53 -6.62 -3.52 -1.26
CA TYR A 53 -6.49 -2.61 -0.13
C TYR A 53 -6.44 -1.18 -0.64
N VAL A 54 -6.90 -0.27 0.21
CA VAL A 54 -6.80 1.17 0.01
C VAL A 54 -5.97 1.78 1.13
N LEU A 55 -5.14 2.75 0.79
CA LEU A 55 -4.36 3.56 1.74
C LEU A 55 -4.60 5.04 1.43
N VAL A 56 -5.15 5.78 2.38
CA VAL A 56 -5.12 7.25 2.39
C VAL A 56 -3.77 7.70 2.93
N LEU A 57 -3.14 8.68 2.28
CA LEU A 57 -1.82 9.16 2.70
C LEU A 57 -1.82 9.66 4.15
N GLY A 58 -0.82 9.21 4.92
CA GLY A 58 -0.72 9.47 6.37
C GLY A 58 -1.59 8.55 7.25
N GLY A 59 -2.47 7.74 6.65
CA GLY A 59 -3.29 6.74 7.34
C GLY A 59 -2.66 5.34 7.37
N SER A 60 -3.47 4.36 7.76
CA SER A 60 -3.14 2.94 7.67
C SER A 60 -3.93 2.28 6.54
N PRO A 61 -3.39 1.24 5.88
CA PRO A 61 -4.15 0.51 4.88
C PRO A 61 -5.37 -0.20 5.45
N ALA A 62 -6.44 -0.26 4.68
CA ALA A 62 -7.66 -0.99 4.99
C ALA A 62 -8.06 -1.88 3.81
N ALA A 63 -8.70 -3.01 4.09
CA ALA A 63 -9.28 -3.86 3.05
C ALA A 63 -10.35 -3.06 2.30
N LEU A 64 -10.23 -3.02 0.96
CA LEU A 64 -11.17 -2.28 0.11
C LEU A 64 -12.45 -3.08 -0.14
N VAL A 65 -12.30 -4.40 -0.27
CA VAL A 65 -13.40 -5.34 -0.36
C VAL A 65 -13.22 -6.31 0.79
N SER A 66 -14.22 -6.39 1.66
CA SER A 66 -14.38 -7.47 2.63
C SER A 66 -15.58 -8.29 2.20
N ASP A 67 -15.41 -9.61 2.10
CA ASP A 67 -16.54 -10.54 1.97
C ASP A 67 -17.48 -10.47 3.19
#